data_AF-A0A538GX79-F1
#
_entry.id   AF-A0A538GX79-F1
#
_cell.length_a   1.000
_cell.length_b   1.000
_cell.length_c   1.000
_cell.angle_alpha   90.00
_cell.angle_beta   90.00
_cell.angle_gamma   90.00
#
_symmetry.space_group_name_H-M   'P 1'
#
loop_
_entity.id
_entity.type
_entity.pdbx_description
1 polymer ?
#
loop_
_entity_poly.entity_id
_entity_poly.type
_entity_poly.pdbx_seq_one_letter_code
_entity_poly.pdbx_strand_id
1 'polypeptide(L)'
;MRLVEQFNELERGLVDEWAELRFQLTVDDESRAERAAALLAPANPGRRGRVIHFESERRGPGIGPEAIRRLLERLDDEGSAGTLELRSVVKAPPEELRRKATLRAQWERRLTTVPSDWSDIYAEVRLDSTDYLERGALLLAPVNPVRFGGPAALRFRSAHHFGYGVSPEMAARCFERCDEEGITGDVEIIYVLSDTHPVGTQGPVWLLGGRTI
;
A
#
# COMPACT_ATOMS: atom_id res chain seq x y z
N MET A 1 -17.86 -25.28 27.51
CA MET A 1 -17.90 -23.95 26.89
C MET A 1 -17.82 -24.15 25.39
N ARG A 2 -18.76 -23.58 24.64
CA ARG A 2 -18.79 -23.70 23.18
C ARG A 2 -17.64 -22.92 22.56
N LEU A 3 -17.10 -23.35 21.42
CA LEU A 3 -15.97 -22.71 20.75
C LEU A 3 -16.24 -21.23 20.43
N VAL A 4 -17.48 -20.91 20.04
CA VAL A 4 -17.91 -19.53 19.81
C VAL A 4 -17.84 -18.66 21.08
N GLU A 5 -18.13 -19.24 22.25
CA GLU A 5 -18.05 -18.53 23.53
C GLU A 5 -16.59 -18.26 23.91
N GLN A 6 -15.70 -19.25 23.71
CA GLN A 6 -14.25 -19.07 23.93
C GLN A 6 -13.70 -17.97 23.02
N PHE A 7 -14.13 -17.93 21.75
CA PHE A 7 -13.72 -16.89 20.81
C PHE A 7 -14.18 -15.50 21.25
N ASN A 8 -15.45 -15.36 21.67
CA ASN A 8 -15.98 -14.08 22.14
C ASN A 8 -15.28 -13.57 23.41
N GLU A 9 -14.89 -14.47 24.32
CA GLU A 9 -14.10 -14.11 25.51
C GLU A 9 -12.69 -13.65 25.14
N LEU A 10 -12.03 -14.38 24.24
CA LEU A 10 -10.71 -14.00 23.72
C LEU A 10 -10.77 -12.66 23.00
N GLU A 11 -11.79 -12.43 22.16
CA GLU A 11 -11.96 -11.20 21.38
C GLU A 11 -12.21 -9.98 22.28
N ARG A 12 -13.04 -10.10 23.33
CA ARG A 12 -13.28 -9.01 24.30
C ARG A 12 -12.03 -8.63 25.10
N GLY A 13 -11.09 -9.55 25.26
CA GLY A 13 -9.81 -9.31 25.94
C GLY A 13 -8.77 -8.60 25.07
N LEU A 14 -9.01 -8.43 23.78
CA LEU A 14 -8.09 -7.77 22.86
C LEU A 14 -8.24 -6.25 22.91
N VAL A 15 -7.11 -5.54 22.90
CA VAL A 15 -7.06 -4.10 22.65
C VAL A 15 -7.42 -3.79 21.21
N ASP A 16 -8.09 -2.66 20.94
CA ASP A 16 -8.65 -2.24 19.64
C ASP A 16 -7.66 -2.11 18.46
N GLU A 17 -6.39 -2.48 18.60
CA GLU A 17 -5.29 -2.22 17.67
C GLU A 17 -4.59 -3.49 17.14
N TRP A 18 -5.33 -4.55 16.85
CA TRP A 18 -4.79 -5.75 16.20
C TRP A 18 -5.08 -5.79 14.69
N ALA A 19 -4.16 -6.36 13.92
CA ALA A 19 -4.32 -6.61 12.49
C ALA A 19 -4.61 -8.08 12.21
N GLU A 20 -3.94 -8.98 12.91
CA GLU A 20 -4.04 -10.42 12.71
C GLU A 20 -4.00 -11.16 14.05
N LEU A 21 -4.84 -12.18 14.17
CA LEU A 21 -4.91 -13.10 15.31
C LEU A 21 -4.62 -14.50 14.81
N ARG A 22 -3.73 -15.21 15.52
CA ARG A 22 -3.47 -16.63 15.23
C ARG A 22 -4.04 -17.49 16.32
N PHE A 23 -4.87 -18.43 15.93
CA PHE A 23 -5.55 -19.34 16.84
C PHE A 23 -5.00 -20.74 16.72
N GLN A 24 -5.10 -21.47 17.83
CA GLN A 24 -4.96 -22.91 17.88
C GLN A 24 -6.24 -23.50 18.46
N LEU A 25 -6.92 -24.33 17.67
CA LEU A 25 -7.99 -25.19 18.14
C LEU A 25 -7.43 -26.59 18.38
N THR A 26 -7.61 -27.11 19.59
CA THR A 26 -7.34 -28.51 19.93
C THR A 26 -8.66 -29.23 20.03
N VAL A 27 -8.94 -30.15 19.09
CA VAL A 27 -10.17 -30.96 19.08
C VAL A 27 -10.00 -32.14 20.02
N ASP A 28 -11.01 -32.43 20.84
CA ASP A 28 -10.93 -33.49 21.84
C ASP A 28 -10.84 -34.90 21.21
N ASP A 29 -11.58 -35.09 20.11
CA ASP A 29 -11.67 -36.33 19.34
C ASP A 29 -10.90 -36.23 18.02
N GLU A 30 -9.88 -37.07 17.86
CA GLU A 30 -9.03 -37.10 16.67
C GLU A 30 -9.79 -37.48 15.39
N SER A 31 -10.82 -38.32 15.51
CA SER A 31 -11.65 -38.71 14.37
C SER A 31 -12.46 -37.53 13.80
N ARG A 32 -12.67 -36.48 14.59
CA ARG A 32 -13.37 -35.25 14.20
C ARG A 32 -12.43 -34.15 13.72
N ALA A 33 -11.12 -34.26 13.96
CA ALA A 33 -10.15 -33.22 13.63
C ALA A 33 -10.07 -32.94 12.12
N GLU A 34 -10.20 -33.98 11.27
CA GLU A 34 -10.24 -33.82 9.82
C GLU A 34 -11.51 -33.06 9.37
N ARG A 35 -12.66 -33.44 9.92
CA ARG A 35 -13.94 -32.77 9.63
C ARG A 35 -13.94 -31.33 10.10
N ALA A 36 -13.40 -31.07 11.29
CA ALA A 36 -13.28 -29.74 11.84
C ALA A 36 -12.38 -28.83 10.98
N ALA A 37 -11.25 -29.37 10.48
CA ALA A 37 -10.40 -28.65 9.55
C ALA A 37 -11.11 -28.37 8.21
N ALA A 38 -11.93 -29.31 7.72
CA ALA A 38 -12.72 -29.11 6.50
C ALA A 38 -13.76 -27.99 6.65
N LEU A 39 -14.40 -27.87 7.82
CA LEU A 39 -15.30 -26.75 8.11
C LEU A 39 -14.56 -25.42 8.19
N LEU A 40 -13.33 -25.43 8.71
CA LEU A 40 -12.48 -24.25 8.78
C LEU A 40 -11.78 -23.91 7.46
N ALA A 41 -11.98 -24.67 6.38
CA ALA A 41 -11.30 -24.47 5.09
C ALA A 41 -11.25 -23.01 4.59
N PRO A 42 -12.28 -22.17 4.74
CA PRO A 42 -12.22 -20.76 4.33
C PRO A 42 -11.17 -19.93 5.09
N ALA A 43 -10.73 -20.38 6.27
CA ALA A 43 -9.66 -19.78 7.06
C ALA A 43 -8.28 -20.37 6.76
N ASN A 44 -8.16 -21.19 5.70
CA ASN A 44 -6.96 -21.90 5.28
C ASN A 44 -6.21 -22.59 6.44
N PRO A 45 -6.86 -23.54 7.14
CA PRO A 45 -6.36 -24.07 8.39
C PRO A 45 -5.19 -25.04 8.18
N GLY A 46 -4.15 -24.91 9.00
CA GLY A 46 -3.08 -25.90 9.11
C GLY A 46 -3.43 -26.96 10.17
N ARG A 47 -3.50 -28.24 9.80
CA ARG A 47 -3.80 -29.34 10.74
C ARG A 47 -2.57 -30.20 11.03
N ARG A 48 -2.35 -30.52 12.31
CA ARG A 48 -1.39 -31.53 12.77
C ARG A 48 -2.05 -32.41 13.84
N GLY A 49 -2.50 -33.60 13.45
CA GLY A 49 -3.25 -34.50 14.35
C GLY A 49 -4.58 -33.85 14.79
N ARG A 50 -4.74 -33.69 16.11
CA ARG A 50 -5.88 -33.02 16.77
C ARG A 50 -5.80 -31.50 16.82
N VAL A 51 -4.67 -30.93 16.40
CA VAL A 51 -4.41 -29.49 16.49
C VAL A 51 -4.66 -28.84 15.15
N ILE A 52 -5.44 -27.76 15.14
CA ILE A 52 -5.79 -26.97 13.96
C ILE A 52 -5.36 -25.53 14.23
N HIS A 53 -4.54 -24.98 13.35
CA HIS A 53 -4.11 -23.58 13.35
C HIS A 53 -4.85 -22.82 12.27
N PHE A 54 -5.32 -21.63 12.58
CA PHE A 54 -5.95 -20.75 11.61
C PHE A 54 -5.81 -19.30 12.07
N GLU A 55 -6.04 -18.37 11.17
CA GLU A 55 -5.76 -16.96 11.37
C GLU A 55 -7.02 -16.13 11.09
N SER A 56 -7.12 -14.97 11.73
CA SER A 56 -8.15 -13.98 11.45
C SER A 56 -7.51 -12.61 11.22
N GLU A 57 -7.95 -11.91 10.19
CA GLU A 57 -7.45 -10.58 9.84
C GLU A 57 -8.57 -9.53 9.98
N ARG A 58 -8.28 -8.40 10.60
CA ARG A 58 -9.26 -7.29 10.75
C ARG A 58 -9.29 -6.34 9.55
N ARG A 59 -8.14 -6.12 8.91
CA ARG A 59 -7.93 -5.11 7.85
C ARG A 59 -7.03 -5.66 6.74
N GLY A 60 -7.36 -6.82 6.20
CA GLY A 60 -6.62 -7.50 5.14
C GLY A 60 -7.50 -8.39 4.28
N PRO A 61 -6.93 -9.06 3.26
CA PRO A 61 -7.65 -9.96 2.37
C PRO A 61 -8.04 -11.30 3.03
N GLY A 62 -7.55 -11.57 4.25
CA GLY A 62 -7.89 -12.76 5.03
C GLY A 62 -9.30 -12.75 5.61
N ILE A 63 -9.59 -13.78 6.41
CA ILE A 63 -10.93 -13.99 6.99
C ILE A 63 -11.17 -13.11 8.21
N GLY A 64 -12.23 -12.32 8.17
CA GLY A 64 -12.62 -11.43 9.25
C GLY A 64 -13.14 -12.15 10.51
N PRO A 65 -13.16 -11.49 11.68
CA PRO A 65 -13.58 -12.08 12.95
C PRO A 65 -15.03 -12.59 12.92
N GLU A 66 -15.95 -11.88 12.26
CA GLU A 66 -17.34 -12.33 12.08
C GLU A 66 -17.45 -13.63 11.28
N ALA A 67 -16.59 -13.79 10.27
CA ALA A 67 -16.58 -15.00 9.47
C ALA A 67 -16.00 -16.19 10.26
N ILE A 68 -14.94 -15.98 11.06
CA ILE A 68 -14.45 -16.97 12.01
C ILE A 68 -15.54 -17.37 13.02
N ARG A 69 -16.27 -16.40 13.59
CA ARG A 69 -17.36 -16.67 14.52
C ARG A 69 -18.39 -17.64 13.93
N ARG A 70 -18.83 -17.39 12.68
CA ARG A 70 -19.75 -18.29 11.96
C ARG A 70 -19.19 -19.68 11.71
N LEU A 71 -17.88 -19.80 11.46
CA LEU A 71 -17.25 -21.12 11.28
C LEU A 71 -17.19 -21.90 12.59
N LEU A 72 -16.92 -21.22 13.72
CA LEU A 72 -16.93 -21.82 15.05
C LEU A 72 -18.34 -22.22 15.50
N GLU A 73 -19.35 -21.40 15.21
CA GLU A 73 -20.77 -21.76 15.44
C GLU A 73 -21.14 -23.05 14.71
N ARG A 74 -20.72 -23.21 13.45
CA ARG A 74 -20.96 -24.45 12.70
C ARG A 74 -20.23 -25.66 13.29
N LEU A 75 -19.05 -25.46 13.86
CA LEU A 75 -18.32 -26.53 14.57
C LEU A 75 -19.03 -26.94 15.86
N ASP A 76 -19.55 -25.97 16.61
CA ASP A 76 -20.35 -26.21 17.81
C ASP A 76 -21.65 -26.95 17.47
N ASP A 77 -22.32 -26.58 16.37
CA ASP A 77 -23.54 -27.24 15.89
C ASP A 77 -23.29 -28.68 15.43
N GLU A 78 -22.12 -28.98 14.83
CA GLU A 78 -21.69 -30.35 14.51
C GLU A 78 -21.20 -31.12 15.76
N GLY A 79 -21.21 -30.51 16.94
CA GLY A 79 -20.81 -31.14 18.20
C GLY A 79 -19.31 -31.36 18.33
N SER A 80 -18.48 -30.58 17.62
CA SER A 80 -17.02 -30.65 17.75
C SER A 80 -16.57 -29.89 18.99
N ALA A 81 -16.39 -30.62 20.10
CA ALA A 81 -15.82 -30.08 21.32
C ALA A 81 -14.30 -29.90 21.21
N GLY A 82 -13.78 -28.84 21.83
CA GLY A 82 -12.36 -28.58 21.88
C GLY A 82 -12.00 -27.32 22.68
N THR A 83 -10.71 -27.04 22.71
CA THR A 83 -10.13 -25.86 23.37
C THR A 83 -9.53 -24.91 22.34
N LEU A 84 -9.96 -23.65 22.37
CA LEU A 84 -9.47 -22.57 21.52
C LEU A 84 -8.48 -21.70 22.29
N GLU A 85 -7.26 -21.59 21.77
CA GLU A 85 -6.20 -20.77 22.33
C GLU A 85 -5.76 -19.69 21.34
N LEU A 86 -5.59 -18.46 21.82
CA LEU A 86 -4.94 -17.40 21.06
C LEU A 86 -3.42 -17.55 21.19
N ARG A 87 -2.74 -17.88 20.09
CA ARG A 87 -1.28 -18.12 20.07
C ARG A 87 -0.47 -16.84 19.91
N SER A 88 -0.94 -15.92 19.08
CA SER A 88 -0.28 -14.64 18.88
C SER A 88 -1.24 -13.57 18.41
N VAL A 89 -0.96 -12.34 18.84
CA VAL A 89 -1.60 -11.12 18.34
C VAL A 89 -0.56 -10.35 17.56
N VAL A 90 -0.78 -10.17 16.27
CA VAL A 90 -0.02 -9.20 15.48
C VAL A 90 -0.75 -7.87 15.63
N LYS A 91 -0.14 -6.94 16.36
CA LYS A 91 -0.65 -5.57 16.42
C LYS A 91 -0.70 -5.02 15.01
N ALA A 92 -1.75 -4.26 14.72
CA ALA A 92 -1.74 -3.47 13.51
C ALA A 92 -0.49 -2.59 13.56
N PRO A 93 0.36 -2.60 12.51
CA PRO A 93 1.38 -1.59 12.42
C PRO A 93 0.65 -0.25 12.60
N PRO A 94 1.15 0.64 13.47
CA PRO A 94 0.58 1.98 13.56
C PRO A 94 0.46 2.53 12.14
N GLU A 95 -0.66 3.16 11.83
CA GLU A 95 -0.98 3.66 10.49
C GLU A 95 0.15 4.54 9.90
N GLU A 96 1.03 5.06 10.75
CA GLU A 96 2.31 5.69 10.43
C GLU A 96 3.28 4.84 9.57
N LEU A 97 3.32 3.51 9.72
CA LEU A 97 4.17 2.63 8.91
C LEU A 97 3.67 2.44 7.46
N ARG A 98 2.46 2.93 7.15
CA ARG A 98 1.95 3.03 5.77
C ARG A 98 1.83 4.46 5.26
N ARG A 99 2.30 5.48 5.99
CA ARG A 99 2.51 6.80 5.37
C ARG A 99 3.77 6.70 4.51
N LYS A 100 3.59 6.26 3.25
CA LYS A 100 4.54 6.63 2.19
C LYS A 100 4.82 8.12 2.36
N ALA A 101 6.09 8.52 2.27
CA ALA A 101 6.43 9.94 2.31
C ALA A 101 5.54 10.69 1.31
N THR A 102 5.07 11.88 1.69
CA THR A 102 4.22 12.71 0.82
C THR A 102 4.90 12.94 -0.53
N LEU A 103 4.13 13.13 -1.60
CA LEU A 103 4.68 13.37 -2.94
C LEU A 103 5.64 14.56 -2.93
N ARG A 104 5.33 15.60 -2.15
CA ARG A 104 6.22 16.74 -1.92
C ARG A 104 7.54 16.30 -1.29
N ALA A 105 7.50 15.58 -0.17
CA ALA A 105 8.71 15.14 0.52
C ALA A 105 9.55 14.17 -0.32
N GLN A 106 8.90 13.35 -1.15
CA GLN A 106 9.53 12.48 -2.13
C GLN A 106 10.28 13.26 -3.21
N TRP A 107 9.69 14.33 -3.73
CA TRP A 107 10.30 15.22 -4.71
C TRP A 107 11.51 15.96 -4.15
N GLU A 108 11.34 16.64 -3.01
CA GLU A 108 12.41 17.39 -2.35
C GLU A 108 13.60 16.48 -2.02
N ARG A 109 13.34 15.28 -1.49
CA ARG A 109 14.40 14.30 -1.21
C ARG A 109 15.11 13.80 -2.45
N ARG A 110 14.44 13.69 -3.59
CA ARG A 110 15.09 13.24 -4.83
C ARG A 110 15.95 14.35 -5.41
N LEU A 111 15.51 15.60 -5.33
CA LEU A 111 16.31 16.75 -5.76
C LEU A 111 17.63 16.87 -4.99
N THR A 112 17.68 16.53 -3.70
CA THR A 112 18.94 16.58 -2.94
C THR A 112 19.99 15.56 -3.40
N THR A 113 19.58 14.55 -4.18
CA THR A 113 20.50 13.55 -4.74
C THR A 113 21.03 13.93 -6.12
N VAL A 114 20.46 14.96 -6.75
CA VAL A 114 20.86 15.43 -8.07
C VAL A 114 22.12 16.31 -7.93
N PRO A 115 23.12 16.18 -8.83
CA PRO A 115 24.29 17.07 -8.84
C PRO A 115 23.89 18.54 -8.89
N SER A 116 24.59 19.42 -8.19
CA SER A 116 24.22 20.85 -8.08
C SER A 116 24.24 21.64 -9.40
N ASP A 117 24.89 21.10 -10.44
CA ASP A 117 25.04 21.69 -11.79
C ASP A 117 23.96 21.24 -12.78
N TRP A 118 22.92 20.56 -12.30
CA TRP A 118 21.80 20.13 -13.13
C TRP A 118 21.08 21.32 -13.76
N SER A 119 20.59 21.11 -14.97
CA SER A 119 19.86 22.11 -15.76
C SER A 119 18.40 21.73 -15.98
N ASP A 120 18.15 20.48 -16.39
CA ASP A 120 16.81 19.99 -16.76
C ASP A 120 16.62 18.57 -16.20
N ILE A 121 15.45 18.32 -15.64
CA ILE A 121 15.02 17.04 -15.07
C ILE A 121 13.82 16.54 -15.86
N TYR A 122 13.84 15.27 -16.21
CA TYR A 122 12.66 14.54 -16.67
C TYR A 122 12.19 13.60 -15.56
N ALA A 123 11.00 13.87 -15.03
CA ALA A 123 10.46 13.19 -13.86
C ALA A 123 9.11 12.53 -14.16
N GLU A 124 8.74 11.57 -13.33
CA GLU A 124 7.47 10.86 -13.35
C GLU A 124 6.82 10.90 -11.96
N VAL A 125 5.50 11.03 -11.93
CA VAL A 125 4.70 10.68 -10.77
C VAL A 125 3.77 9.54 -11.17
N ARG A 126 3.88 8.43 -10.45
CA ARG A 126 3.04 7.25 -10.62
C ARG A 126 2.08 7.19 -9.44
N LEU A 127 0.79 7.40 -9.73
CA LEU A 127 -0.26 7.43 -8.73
C LEU A 127 -0.61 6.00 -8.29
N ASP A 128 -0.98 5.82 -7.02
CA ASP A 128 -1.30 4.50 -6.45
C ASP A 128 -2.66 3.96 -6.96
N SER A 129 -3.54 4.84 -7.45
CA SER A 129 -4.82 4.48 -8.08
C SER A 129 -5.04 5.27 -9.38
N THR A 130 -5.64 4.63 -10.38
CA THR A 130 -6.11 5.29 -11.60
C THR A 130 -7.23 6.29 -11.34
N ASP A 131 -7.97 6.16 -10.23
CA ASP A 131 -9.02 7.11 -9.84
C ASP A 131 -8.46 8.50 -9.54
N TYR A 132 -7.19 8.57 -9.16
CA TYR A 132 -6.50 9.83 -8.92
C TYR A 132 -6.08 10.54 -10.21
N LEU A 133 -6.15 9.91 -11.38
CA LEU A 133 -5.55 10.44 -12.61
C LEU A 133 -6.15 11.77 -13.04
N GLU A 134 -7.47 11.89 -13.07
CA GLU A 134 -8.11 13.12 -13.57
C GLU A 134 -7.86 14.28 -12.60
N ARG A 135 -8.08 14.04 -11.30
CA ARG A 135 -7.87 15.06 -10.27
C ARG A 135 -6.39 15.41 -10.13
N GLY A 136 -5.52 14.40 -10.11
CA GLY A 136 -4.07 14.57 -10.08
C GLY A 136 -3.56 15.35 -11.29
N ALA A 137 -4.00 15.02 -12.51
CA ALA A 137 -3.62 15.79 -13.71
C ALA A 137 -4.07 17.25 -13.64
N LEU A 138 -5.24 17.53 -13.06
CA LEU A 138 -5.72 18.90 -12.86
C LEU A 138 -4.86 19.67 -11.85
N LEU A 139 -4.54 19.07 -10.70
CA LEU A 139 -3.70 19.71 -9.67
C LEU A 139 -2.26 19.90 -10.15
N LEU A 140 -1.78 18.97 -10.98
CA LEU A 140 -0.48 18.99 -11.63
C LEU A 140 -0.48 19.84 -12.92
N ALA A 141 -1.60 20.41 -13.36
CA ALA A 141 -1.66 21.17 -14.62
C ALA A 141 -0.54 22.23 -14.79
N PRO A 142 -0.11 22.97 -13.75
CA PRO A 142 1.00 23.91 -13.86
C PRO A 142 2.36 23.28 -14.22
N VAL A 143 2.56 21.99 -13.93
CA VAL A 143 3.78 21.27 -14.34
C VAL A 143 3.72 20.75 -15.78
N ASN A 144 2.60 21.00 -16.48
CA ASN A 144 2.33 20.55 -17.84
C ASN A 144 2.60 19.03 -18.03
N PRO A 145 1.91 18.17 -17.26
CA PRO A 145 2.18 16.74 -17.27
C PRO A 145 1.68 16.09 -18.56
N VAL A 146 2.42 15.08 -19.03
CA VAL A 146 2.02 14.22 -20.14
C VAL A 146 1.73 12.80 -19.63
N ARG A 147 0.69 12.18 -20.16
CA ARG A 147 0.34 10.78 -19.85
C ARG A 147 1.30 9.84 -20.59
N PHE A 148 2.32 9.37 -19.89
CA PHE A 148 3.34 8.47 -20.43
C PHE A 148 3.91 7.60 -19.30
N GLY A 149 4.40 6.40 -19.60
CA GLY A 149 5.06 5.51 -18.62
C GLY A 149 4.16 4.45 -17.96
N GLY A 150 2.84 4.50 -18.17
CA GLY A 150 1.89 3.51 -17.64
C GLY A 150 0.47 4.07 -17.46
N PRO A 151 -0.49 3.23 -16.99
CA PRO A 151 -1.89 3.64 -16.87
C PRO A 151 -2.10 4.77 -15.84
N ALA A 152 -1.32 4.81 -14.76
CA ALA A 152 -1.42 5.80 -13.68
C ALA A 152 -0.21 6.78 -13.62
N ALA A 153 0.53 6.92 -14.72
CA ALA A 153 1.78 7.67 -14.75
C ALA A 153 1.65 9.01 -15.49
N LEU A 154 2.20 10.06 -14.90
CA LEU A 154 2.29 11.40 -15.45
C LEU A 154 3.77 11.82 -15.45
N ARG A 155 4.28 12.22 -16.61
CA ARG A 155 5.66 12.72 -16.75
C ARG A 155 5.68 14.21 -16.96
N PHE A 156 6.72 14.86 -16.48
CA PHE A 156 6.88 16.30 -16.61
C PHE A 156 8.36 16.68 -16.62
N ARG A 157 8.63 17.92 -17.00
CA ARG A 157 9.97 18.50 -17.02
C ARG A 157 10.10 19.54 -15.92
N SER A 158 11.24 19.55 -15.24
CA SER A 158 11.62 20.62 -14.31
C SER A 158 12.94 21.24 -14.74
N ALA A 159 13.05 22.56 -14.64
CA ALA A 159 14.23 23.32 -15.04
C ALA A 159 14.82 24.06 -13.84
N HIS A 160 16.14 24.05 -13.69
CA HIS A 160 16.82 24.62 -12.53
C HIS A 160 16.84 26.16 -12.57
N HIS A 161 17.38 26.72 -13.66
CA HIS A 161 17.57 28.17 -13.83
C HIS A 161 16.95 28.71 -15.13
N PHE A 162 16.92 27.91 -16.19
CA PHE A 162 16.38 28.28 -17.51
C PHE A 162 15.84 27.01 -18.19
N GLY A 163 14.90 27.17 -19.12
CA GLY A 163 14.30 26.05 -19.85
C GLY A 163 12.77 26.14 -19.90
N TYR A 164 12.14 25.12 -20.47
CA TYR A 164 10.67 25.03 -20.58
C TYR A 164 10.03 24.22 -19.45
N GLY A 165 10.83 23.58 -18.62
CA GLY A 165 10.35 22.86 -17.44
C GLY A 165 9.87 23.81 -16.35
N VAL A 166 9.02 23.27 -15.46
CA VAL A 166 8.56 23.99 -14.27
C VAL A 166 9.70 24.17 -13.26
N SER A 167 9.67 25.21 -12.43
CA SER A 167 10.66 25.32 -11.35
C SER A 167 10.49 24.18 -10.31
N PRO A 168 11.57 23.77 -9.63
CA PRO A 168 11.51 22.76 -8.58
C PRO A 168 10.49 23.07 -7.48
N GLU A 169 10.42 24.34 -7.09
CA GLU A 169 9.49 24.80 -6.06
C GLU A 169 8.04 24.73 -6.53
N MET A 170 7.77 25.10 -7.78
CA MET A 170 6.42 25.01 -8.32
C MET A 170 5.97 23.55 -8.48
N ALA A 171 6.86 22.64 -8.87
CA ALA A 171 6.59 21.20 -8.82
C ALA A 171 6.27 20.73 -7.39
N ALA A 172 7.05 21.16 -6.39
CA ALA A 172 6.81 20.84 -4.98
C ALA A 172 5.43 21.34 -4.50
N ARG A 173 5.01 22.55 -4.90
CA ARG A 173 3.69 23.10 -4.57
C ARG A 173 2.55 22.35 -5.25
N CYS A 174 2.73 21.88 -6.48
CA CYS A 174 1.73 21.04 -7.12
C CYS A 174 1.60 19.67 -6.42
N PHE A 175 2.71 19.07 -5.99
CA PHE A 175 2.66 17.85 -5.18
C PHE A 175 2.00 18.05 -3.83
N GLU A 176 2.27 19.18 -3.16
CA GLU A 176 1.62 19.54 -1.90
C GLU A 176 0.09 19.56 -2.02
N ARG A 177 -0.45 20.11 -3.12
CA ARG A 177 -1.90 20.10 -3.37
C ARG A 177 -2.45 18.71 -3.56
N CYS A 178 -1.71 17.81 -4.22
CA CYS A 178 -2.08 16.41 -4.31
C CYS A 178 -2.09 15.76 -2.91
N ASP A 179 -1.08 16.04 -2.09
CA ASP A 179 -0.97 15.52 -0.73
C ASP A 179 -2.14 16.00 0.15
N GLU A 180 -2.51 17.29 0.06
CA GLU A 180 -3.65 17.89 0.75
C GLU A 180 -5.00 17.22 0.38
N GLU A 181 -5.12 16.71 -0.84
CA GLU A 181 -6.29 15.96 -1.31
C GLU A 181 -6.19 14.45 -1.10
N GLY A 182 -5.14 13.97 -0.43
CA GLY A 182 -4.93 12.55 -0.17
C GLY A 182 -4.60 11.72 -1.42
N ILE A 183 -4.14 12.38 -2.50
CA ILE A 183 -3.65 11.69 -3.70
C ILE A 183 -2.25 11.16 -3.42
N THR A 184 -2.10 9.84 -3.50
CA THR A 184 -0.88 9.12 -3.13
C THR A 184 -0.20 8.47 -4.33
N GLY A 185 1.09 8.19 -4.21
CA GLY A 185 1.90 7.61 -5.27
C GLY A 185 3.40 7.69 -5.00
N ASP A 186 4.17 7.50 -6.06
CA ASP A 186 5.62 7.56 -6.06
C ASP A 186 6.10 8.60 -7.10
N VAL A 187 6.99 9.50 -6.69
CA VAL A 187 7.67 10.45 -7.59
C VAL A 187 9.02 9.86 -7.99
N GLU A 188 9.50 10.01 -9.21
CA GLU A 188 10.82 9.54 -9.63
C GLU A 188 11.47 10.52 -10.60
N ILE A 189 12.80 10.70 -10.47
CA ILE A 189 13.60 11.42 -11.47
C ILE A 189 14.14 10.36 -12.42
N ILE A 190 13.65 10.37 -13.67
CA ILE A 190 14.02 9.37 -14.67
C ILE A 190 15.37 9.76 -15.30
N TYR A 191 15.52 11.03 -15.67
CA TYR A 191 16.74 11.54 -16.28
C TYR A 191 17.08 12.94 -15.79
N VAL A 192 18.38 13.25 -15.87
CA VAL A 192 18.95 14.55 -15.52
C VAL A 192 19.89 14.96 -16.65
N LEU A 193 19.81 16.22 -17.06
CA LEU A 193 20.82 16.88 -17.88
C LEU A 193 21.51 17.94 -17.03
N SER A 194 22.85 17.93 -17.04
CA SER A 194 23.69 18.97 -16.43
C SER A 194 24.33 19.81 -17.51
N ASP A 195 24.70 21.04 -17.13
CA ASP A 195 25.49 21.97 -17.94
C ASP A 195 24.97 22.18 -19.38
N THR A 196 23.65 22.33 -19.51
CA THR A 196 23.06 22.66 -20.82
C THR A 196 23.15 24.16 -21.07
N HIS A 197 23.31 24.56 -22.32
CA HIS A 197 23.31 25.97 -22.71
C HIS A 197 22.30 26.18 -23.83
N PRO A 198 21.30 27.07 -23.65
CA PRO A 198 20.29 27.30 -24.66
C PRO A 198 20.92 28.04 -25.85
N VAL A 199 20.49 27.69 -27.06
CA VAL A 199 20.86 28.40 -28.28
C VAL A 199 19.64 29.21 -28.73
N GLY A 200 19.71 30.54 -28.53
CA GLY A 200 18.58 31.44 -28.81
C GLY A 200 17.43 31.25 -27.82
N THR A 201 16.20 31.12 -28.32
CA THR A 201 15.00 30.90 -27.49
C THR A 201 14.71 29.43 -27.21
N GLN A 202 15.48 28.51 -27.77
CA GLN A 202 15.25 27.07 -27.67
C GLN A 202 15.88 26.50 -26.40
N GLY A 203 15.06 25.91 -25.55
CA GLY A 203 15.51 25.07 -24.43
C GLY A 203 16.02 23.69 -24.90
N PRO A 204 16.61 22.89 -23.99
CA PRO A 204 17.15 21.59 -24.33
C PRO A 204 16.06 20.63 -24.88
N VAL A 205 16.40 19.93 -25.96
CA VAL A 205 15.57 18.88 -26.56
C VAL A 205 15.99 17.54 -25.97
N TRP A 206 15.06 16.81 -25.36
CA TRP A 206 15.33 15.47 -24.88
C TRP A 206 15.20 14.47 -26.02
N LEU A 207 16.30 13.81 -26.38
CA LEU A 207 16.32 12.71 -27.34
C LEU A 207 16.63 11.42 -26.60
N LEU A 208 15.65 10.53 -26.49
CA LEU A 208 15.83 9.20 -25.90
C LEU A 208 15.62 8.14 -26.99
N GLY A 209 16.65 7.34 -27.27
CA GLY A 209 16.59 6.31 -28.33
C GLY A 209 16.28 6.89 -29.72
N GLY A 210 16.70 8.12 -30.01
CA GLY A 210 16.46 8.80 -31.29
C GLY A 210 15.08 9.43 -31.45
N ARG A 211 14.27 9.50 -30.39
CA ARG A 211 12.94 10.16 -30.39
C ARG A 211 12.91 11.32 -29.41
N THR A 212 12.21 12.39 -29.80
CA THR A 212 11.95 13.53 -28.91
C THR A 212 10.92 13.14 -27.85
N ILE A 213 11.21 13.43 -26.58
CA ILE A 213 10.30 13.21 -25.44
C ILE A 213 9.96 14.50 -24.70
#